data_AF-A0A4R3VFQ0-F1
#
_entry.id   AF-A0A4R3VFQ0-F1
#
_cell.length_a   1.000
_cell.length_b   1.000
_cell.length_c   1.000
_cell.angle_alpha   90.00
_cell.angle_beta   90.00
_cell.angle_gamma   90.00
#
_symmetry.space_group_name_H-M   'P 1'
#
loop_
_entity.id
_entity.type
_entity.pdbx_description
1 polymer ?
#
loop_
_entity_poly.entity_id
_entity_poly.type
_entity_poly.pdbx_seq_one_letter_code
_entity_poly.pdbx_strand_id
1 'polypeptide(L)'
;MTERTGHDAEMGGHVAPKYPWLAAEAPDRPELKRNRDRRQAEIVQAMLDAEILLEQQGLQSEEERVTAQSEASMRADLQRQGFDGSPERSGALDHAYHGPIVAVTARHVAQDIGRRRIVIHEGRSLDAVPALGSRVEVKFKGGRGTVSELRKPGPDLGR
;
A
#
# COMPACT_ATOMS: atom_id res chain seq x y z
N MET A 1 -8.16 -77.72 -39.48
CA MET A 1 -9.34 -77.40 -38.66
C MET A 1 -8.88 -77.14 -37.24
N THR A 2 -8.73 -75.86 -36.87
CA THR A 2 -8.89 -75.17 -35.56
C THR A 2 -8.20 -73.80 -35.71
N GLU A 3 -8.95 -72.67 -35.69
CA GLU A 3 -9.16 -71.75 -34.55
C GLU A 3 -7.85 -71.04 -34.12
N ARG A 4 -7.74 -69.73 -33.82
CA ARG A 4 -8.68 -68.67 -33.45
C ARG A 4 -7.92 -67.32 -33.44
N THR A 5 -8.73 -66.27 -33.44
CA THR A 5 -8.53 -64.82 -33.25
C THR A 5 -7.68 -64.34 -32.06
N GLY A 6 -7.12 -63.11 -32.18
CA GLY A 6 -6.71 -62.21 -31.09
C GLY A 6 -6.17 -60.89 -31.67
N HIS A 7 -7.01 -59.86 -31.89
CA HIS A 7 -7.43 -58.78 -30.97
C HIS A 7 -6.31 -57.84 -30.51
N ASP A 8 -6.47 -56.59 -30.96
CA ASP A 8 -5.84 -55.33 -30.55
C ASP A 8 -5.82 -55.12 -29.02
N ALA A 9 -4.86 -54.33 -28.53
CA ALA A 9 -5.12 -53.27 -27.56
C ALA A 9 -3.91 -52.35 -27.38
N GLU A 10 -4.12 -51.08 -27.71
CA GLU A 10 -3.25 -49.94 -27.47
C GLU A 10 -2.94 -49.74 -25.97
N MET A 11 -1.67 -49.51 -25.66
CA MET A 11 -1.19 -49.17 -24.32
C MET A 11 -1.30 -47.66 -24.09
N GLY A 12 -2.47 -47.20 -23.64
CA GLY A 12 -2.66 -45.85 -23.09
C GLY A 12 -1.98 -45.70 -21.73
N GLY A 13 -0.84 -45.02 -21.69
CA GLY A 13 -0.09 -44.73 -20.46
C GLY A 13 -0.84 -43.79 -19.53
N HIS A 14 -1.54 -44.34 -18.54
CA HIS A 14 -2.05 -43.60 -17.38
C HIS A 14 -0.87 -43.07 -16.55
N VAL A 15 -0.57 -41.78 -16.69
CA VAL A 15 0.32 -41.07 -15.76
C VAL A 15 -0.46 -40.87 -14.46
N ALA A 16 -0.12 -41.65 -13.44
CA ALA A 16 -0.70 -41.50 -12.11
C ALA A 16 -0.37 -40.11 -11.52
N PRO A 17 -1.33 -39.43 -10.86
CA PRO A 17 -1.08 -38.14 -10.26
C PRO A 17 -0.06 -38.25 -9.11
N LYS A 18 0.88 -37.30 -9.08
CA LYS A 18 2.03 -37.26 -8.16
C LYS A 18 1.66 -37.20 -6.67
N TYR A 19 0.39 -36.96 -6.33
CA TYR A 19 -0.12 -36.93 -4.95
C TYR A 19 -1.52 -37.57 -4.85
N PRO A 20 -1.62 -38.90 -4.73
CA PRO A 20 -2.91 -39.60 -4.67
C PRO A 20 -3.73 -39.33 -3.39
N TRP A 21 -3.17 -38.64 -2.40
CA TRP A 21 -3.84 -38.32 -1.13
C TRP A 21 -4.64 -37.01 -1.14
N LEU A 22 -4.51 -36.22 -2.21
CA LEU A 22 -5.23 -34.94 -2.40
C LEU A 22 -6.50 -35.08 -3.23
N ALA A 23 -6.69 -36.20 -3.93
CA ALA A 23 -7.88 -36.47 -4.72
C ALA A 23 -8.90 -37.25 -3.86
N ALA A 24 -9.96 -36.55 -3.45
CA ALA A 24 -11.27 -37.09 -3.08
C ALA A 24 -11.34 -38.16 -1.96
N GLU A 25 -11.89 -37.73 -0.81
CA GLU A 25 -12.87 -38.46 -0.01
C GLU A 25 -12.91 -39.99 -0.16
N ALA A 26 -12.15 -40.69 0.69
CA ALA A 26 -12.44 -42.08 0.98
C ALA A 26 -13.65 -42.14 1.95
N PRO A 27 -14.84 -42.61 1.53
CA PRO A 27 -16.03 -42.67 2.39
C PRO A 27 -15.89 -43.61 3.59
N ASP A 28 -14.83 -44.43 3.64
CA ASP A 28 -14.62 -45.48 4.66
C ASP A 28 -13.36 -45.29 5.54
N ARG A 29 -12.88 -44.05 5.72
CA ARG A 29 -11.86 -43.81 6.76
C ARG A 29 -12.51 -43.87 8.15
N PRO A 30 -11.94 -44.65 9.11
CA PRO A 30 -12.40 -44.63 10.50
C PRO A 30 -12.43 -43.21 11.04
N GLU A 31 -13.47 -42.83 11.78
CA GLU A 31 -13.67 -41.46 12.28
C GLU A 31 -12.44 -40.92 13.03
N LEU A 32 -11.76 -41.78 13.78
CA LEU A 32 -10.50 -41.47 14.47
C LEU A 32 -9.42 -40.90 13.55
N LYS A 33 -9.31 -41.42 12.32
CA LYS A 33 -8.33 -40.95 11.33
C LYS A 33 -8.79 -39.64 10.68
N ARG A 34 -10.08 -39.48 10.40
CA ARG A 34 -10.66 -38.22 9.91
C ARG A 34 -10.48 -37.07 10.90
N ASN A 35 -10.72 -37.33 12.18
CA ASN A 35 -10.53 -36.35 13.25
C ASN A 35 -9.06 -35.98 13.42
N ARG A 36 -8.15 -36.95 13.27
CA ARG A 36 -6.71 -36.68 13.29
C ARG A 36 -6.29 -35.82 12.10
N ASP A 37 -6.72 -36.15 10.89
CA ASP A 37 -6.37 -35.40 9.68
C ASP A 37 -6.95 -33.98 9.72
N ARG A 38 -8.19 -33.81 10.20
CA ARG A 38 -8.82 -32.49 10.41
C ARG A 38 -8.03 -31.66 11.41
N ARG A 39 -7.66 -32.24 12.56
CA ARG A 39 -6.86 -31.55 13.58
C ARG A 39 -5.47 -31.17 13.08
N GLN A 40 -4.85 -32.02 12.24
CA GLN A 40 -3.58 -31.69 11.60
C GLN A 40 -3.74 -30.54 10.59
N ALA A 41 -4.80 -30.54 9.78
CA ALA A 41 -5.09 -29.44 8.87
C ALA A 41 -5.36 -28.12 9.61
N GLU A 42 -6.11 -28.15 10.71
CA GLU A 42 -6.36 -26.98 11.56
C GLU A 42 -5.06 -26.41 12.17
N ILE A 43 -4.16 -27.28 12.64
CA ILE A 43 -2.87 -26.85 13.18
C ILE A 43 -2.01 -26.20 12.08
N VAL A 44 -1.94 -26.81 10.89
CA VAL A 44 -1.18 -26.26 9.77
C VAL A 44 -1.76 -24.92 9.31
N GLN A 45 -3.09 -24.79 9.22
CA GLN A 45 -3.75 -23.54 8.87
C GLN A 45 -3.46 -22.45 9.91
N ALA A 46 -3.55 -22.77 11.21
CA ALA A 46 -3.25 -21.81 12.27
C ALA A 46 -1.79 -21.33 12.24
N MET A 47 -0.84 -22.20 11.86
CA MET A 47 0.56 -21.81 11.68
C MET A 47 0.75 -20.85 10.52
N LEU A 48 0.11 -21.12 9.37
CA LEU A 48 0.15 -20.23 8.21
C LEU A 48 -0.50 -18.88 8.50
N ASP A 49 -1.64 -18.85 9.18
CA ASP A 49 -2.33 -17.62 9.57
C ASP A 49 -1.48 -16.78 10.55
N ALA A 50 -0.76 -17.42 11.47
CA ALA A 50 0.15 -16.74 12.39
C ALA A 50 1.36 -16.13 11.68
N GLU A 51 1.93 -16.82 10.68
CA GLU A 51 3.03 -16.30 9.86
C GLU A 51 2.58 -15.08 9.06
N ILE A 52 1.42 -15.15 8.40
CA ILE A 52 0.81 -14.03 7.67
C ILE A 52 0.53 -12.83 8.59
N LEU A 53 0.14 -13.06 9.84
CA LEU A 53 -0.10 -11.99 10.80
C LEU A 53 1.19 -11.29 11.24
N LEU A 54 2.27 -12.05 11.47
CA LEU A 54 3.58 -11.51 11.85
C LEU A 54 4.17 -10.65 10.73
N GLU A 55 4.05 -11.09 9.47
CA GLU A 55 4.47 -10.30 8.31
C GLU A 55 3.69 -8.98 8.22
N GLN A 56 2.38 -9.02 8.41
CA GLN A 56 1.54 -7.81 8.40
C GLN A 56 1.95 -6.82 9.49
N GLN A 57 2.24 -7.29 10.71
CA GLN A 57 2.69 -6.43 11.81
C GLN A 57 4.05 -5.78 11.51
N GLY A 58 4.98 -6.53 10.89
CA GLY A 58 6.27 -6.00 10.46
C GLY A 58 6.14 -4.90 9.40
N LEU A 59 5.25 -5.09 8.42
CA LEU A 59 4.98 -4.11 7.37
C LEU A 59 4.35 -2.83 7.91
N GLN A 60 3.39 -2.95 8.84
CA GLN A 60 2.78 -1.78 9.51
C GLN A 60 3.82 -0.98 10.29
N SER A 61 4.70 -1.66 11.02
CA SER A 61 5.77 -1.03 11.78
C SER A 61 6.74 -0.28 10.87
N GLU A 62 7.11 -0.85 9.72
CA GLU A 62 8.02 -0.20 8.78
C GLU A 62 7.36 1.02 8.11
N GLU A 63 6.10 0.90 7.72
CA GLU A 63 5.35 2.01 7.14
C GLU A 63 5.22 3.21 8.10
N GLU A 64 4.93 2.94 9.37
CA GLU A 64 4.89 3.96 10.42
C GLU A 64 6.26 4.61 10.61
N ARG A 65 7.34 3.82 10.61
CA ARG A 65 8.72 4.34 10.73
C ARG A 65 9.09 5.23 9.56
N VAL A 66 8.77 4.83 8.33
CA VAL A 66 9.02 5.66 7.13
C VAL A 66 8.23 6.96 7.17
N THR A 67 6.98 6.91 7.62
CA THR A 67 6.14 8.11 7.81
C THR A 67 6.72 9.06 8.85
N ALA A 68 7.04 8.54 10.03
CA ALA A 68 7.63 9.31 11.11
C ALA A 68 8.98 9.93 10.71
N GLN A 69 9.83 9.16 10.02
CA GLN A 69 11.12 9.64 9.54
C GLN A 69 10.93 10.75 8.49
N SER A 70 10.01 10.57 7.54
CA SER A 70 9.72 11.57 6.50
C SER A 70 9.22 12.89 7.09
N GLU A 71 8.38 12.85 8.12
CA GLU A 71 7.91 14.05 8.80
C GLU A 71 9.02 14.71 9.64
N ALA A 72 9.81 13.91 10.36
CA ALA A 72 10.92 14.43 11.16
C ALA A 72 11.95 15.16 10.28
N SER A 73 12.32 14.57 9.13
CA SER A 73 13.18 15.22 8.13
C SER A 73 12.57 16.52 7.63
N MET A 74 11.26 16.54 7.33
CA MET A 74 10.59 17.76 6.91
C MET A 74 10.62 18.86 7.97
N ARG A 75 10.36 18.54 9.24
CA ARG A 75 10.43 19.52 10.33
C ARG A 75 11.83 20.07 10.52
N ALA A 76 12.86 19.21 10.43
CA ALA A 76 14.25 19.65 10.49
C ALA A 76 14.61 20.61 9.34
N ASP A 77 14.13 20.33 8.12
CA ASP A 77 14.33 21.21 6.96
C ASP A 77 13.66 22.57 7.14
N LEU A 78 12.43 22.58 7.62
CA LEU A 78 11.68 23.81 7.91
C LEU A 78 12.36 24.66 8.99
N GLN A 79 12.84 24.03 10.07
CA GLN A 79 13.59 24.71 11.12
C GLN A 79 14.89 25.34 10.60
N ARG A 80 15.65 24.62 9.75
CA ARG A 80 16.87 25.17 9.11
C ARG A 80 16.59 26.38 8.23
N GLN A 81 15.40 26.44 7.62
CA GLN A 81 14.95 27.57 6.80
C GLN A 81 14.39 28.74 7.63
N GLY A 82 14.34 28.61 8.97
CA GLY A 82 13.82 29.64 9.86
C GLY A 82 12.31 29.63 10.04
N PHE A 83 11.63 28.55 9.67
CA PHE A 83 10.24 28.30 10.09
C PHE A 83 10.27 27.70 11.50
N ASP A 84 10.07 28.56 12.49
CA ASP A 84 10.12 28.28 13.94
C ASP A 84 8.75 27.89 14.53
N GLY A 85 7.67 28.13 13.79
CA GLY A 85 6.32 27.76 14.20
C GLY A 85 6.03 26.26 14.05
N SER A 86 5.10 25.76 14.88
CA SER A 86 4.53 24.42 14.70
C SER A 86 3.71 24.38 13.40
N PRO A 87 4.09 23.54 12.42
CA PRO A 87 3.33 23.43 11.18
C PRO A 87 1.95 22.83 11.43
N GLU A 88 0.95 23.34 10.71
CA GLU A 88 -0.40 22.78 10.69
C GLU A 88 -0.43 21.53 9.80
N ARG A 89 -1.27 20.55 10.12
CA ARG A 89 -1.54 19.42 9.23
C ARG A 89 -2.84 19.64 8.46
N SER A 90 -2.81 19.44 7.14
CA SER A 90 -4.00 19.52 6.30
C SER A 90 -4.83 18.22 6.32
N GLY A 91 -5.98 18.24 5.67
CA GLY A 91 -6.77 17.04 5.35
C GLY A 91 -7.78 16.64 6.42
N ALA A 92 -7.68 17.18 7.63
CA ALA A 92 -8.70 17.01 8.67
C ALA A 92 -9.98 17.83 8.39
N LEU A 93 -9.84 18.96 7.70
CA LEU A 93 -10.92 19.88 7.36
C LEU A 93 -10.93 20.18 5.87
N ASP A 94 -12.12 20.44 5.33
CA ASP A 94 -12.29 20.96 3.98
C ASP A 94 -11.78 22.40 3.94
N HIS A 95 -10.59 22.60 3.36
CA HIS A 95 -9.93 23.90 3.31
C HIS A 95 -9.05 24.02 2.06
N ALA A 96 -8.84 25.25 1.59
CA ALA A 96 -7.94 25.56 0.49
C ALA A 96 -6.71 26.32 1.00
N TYR A 97 -5.53 25.86 0.61
CA TYR A 97 -4.25 26.43 1.00
C TYR A 97 -3.54 26.96 -0.24
N HIS A 98 -2.96 28.14 -0.14
CA HIS A 98 -2.35 28.83 -1.29
C HIS A 98 -0.95 29.31 -0.94
N GLY A 99 -0.01 29.09 -1.86
CA GLY A 99 1.34 29.59 -1.70
C GLY A 99 2.40 28.65 -2.28
N PRO A 100 3.69 29.00 -2.11
CA PRO A 100 4.78 28.23 -2.63
C PRO A 100 5.04 26.95 -1.81
N ILE A 101 5.46 25.90 -2.50
CA ILE A 101 6.01 24.70 -1.86
C ILE A 101 7.44 24.99 -1.40
N VAL A 102 7.71 24.78 -0.11
CA VAL A 102 8.99 25.13 0.53
C VAL A 102 9.81 23.91 0.95
N ALA A 103 9.18 22.73 1.05
CA ALA A 103 9.88 21.46 1.25
C ALA A 103 9.05 20.30 0.70
N VAL A 104 9.75 19.26 0.24
CA VAL A 104 9.14 18.00 -0.20
C VAL A 104 10.01 16.87 0.32
N THR A 105 9.38 15.85 0.92
CA THR A 105 10.02 14.61 1.32
C THR A 105 9.27 13.42 0.70
N ALA A 106 9.71 12.20 0.98
CA ALA A 106 9.13 10.99 0.38
C ALA A 106 7.62 10.85 0.61
N ARG A 107 7.09 11.30 1.76
CA ARG A 107 5.66 11.18 2.10
C ARG A 107 4.97 12.51 2.38
N HIS A 108 5.68 13.63 2.42
CA HIS A 108 5.09 14.90 2.85
C HIS A 108 5.48 16.06 1.93
N VAL A 109 4.61 17.06 1.88
CA VAL A 109 4.80 18.31 1.15
C VAL A 109 4.52 19.47 2.11
N ALA A 110 5.43 20.43 2.22
CA ALA A 110 5.25 21.63 3.03
C ALA A 110 4.95 22.84 2.13
N GLN A 111 3.88 23.55 2.45
CA GLN A 111 3.45 24.77 1.77
C GLN A 111 3.52 25.97 2.73
N ASP A 112 4.11 27.07 2.26
CA ASP A 112 4.05 28.35 2.96
C ASP A 112 2.75 29.08 2.59
N ILE A 113 1.89 29.30 3.57
CA ILE A 113 0.59 29.99 3.39
C ILE A 113 0.68 31.48 3.79
N GLY A 114 1.90 31.99 3.98
CA GLY A 114 2.20 33.35 4.36
C GLY A 114 2.26 33.56 5.87
N ARG A 115 2.73 34.75 6.28
CA ARG A 115 2.89 35.13 7.70
C ARG A 115 3.72 34.11 8.51
N ARG A 116 4.71 33.47 7.87
CA ARG A 116 5.56 32.40 8.45
C ARG A 116 4.77 31.17 8.92
N ARG A 117 3.56 30.95 8.40
CA ARG A 117 2.77 29.74 8.69
C ARG A 117 3.01 28.69 7.61
N ILE A 118 3.27 27.48 8.05
CA ILE A 118 3.47 26.32 7.19
C ILE A 118 2.34 25.32 7.39
N VAL A 119 1.91 24.71 6.29
CA VAL A 119 1.01 23.57 6.29
C VAL A 119 1.76 22.37 5.70
N ILE A 120 1.67 21.22 6.38
CA ILE A 120 2.20 19.95 5.90
C ILE A 120 1.04 19.10 5.39
N HIS A 121 1.20 18.66 4.15
CA HIS A 121 0.30 17.75 3.46
C HIS A 121 0.92 16.35 3.39
N GLU A 122 0.11 15.31 3.57
CA GLU A 122 0.54 13.94 3.24
C GLU A 122 0.48 13.76 1.73
N GLY A 123 1.60 13.40 1.10
CA GLY A 123 1.71 13.26 -0.36
C GLY A 123 0.71 12.26 -0.94
N ARG A 124 0.41 11.18 -0.20
CA ARG A 124 -0.59 10.18 -0.61
C ARG A 124 -2.01 10.72 -0.63
N SER A 125 -2.32 11.77 0.14
CA SER A 125 -3.62 12.42 0.16
C SER A 125 -3.83 13.38 -1.02
N LEU A 126 -2.76 13.74 -1.73
CA LEU A 126 -2.79 14.61 -2.90
C LEU A 126 -3.00 13.80 -4.19
N ASP A 127 -3.62 14.41 -5.19
CA ASP A 127 -3.74 13.88 -6.55
C ASP A 127 -2.43 14.00 -7.35
N ALA A 128 -1.60 15.00 -7.06
CA ALA A 128 -0.26 15.17 -7.60
C ALA A 128 0.70 15.70 -6.51
N VAL A 129 1.99 15.40 -6.65
CA VAL A 129 3.04 15.98 -5.80
C VAL A 129 3.61 17.22 -6.49
N PRO A 130 3.38 18.44 -5.97
CA PRO A 130 3.89 19.66 -6.60
C PRO A 130 5.41 19.79 -6.44
N ALA A 131 6.05 20.45 -7.41
CA ALA A 131 7.48 20.69 -7.40
C ALA A 131 7.88 21.72 -6.33
N LEU A 132 9.08 21.58 -5.77
CA LEU A 132 9.66 22.58 -4.86
C LEU A 132 9.71 23.96 -5.51
N GLY A 133 9.28 25.00 -4.79
CA GLY A 133 9.23 26.39 -5.25
C GLY A 133 8.04 26.72 -6.17
N SER A 134 7.25 25.74 -6.60
CA SER A 134 6.02 25.99 -7.37
C SER A 134 4.98 26.66 -6.49
N ARG A 135 4.21 27.61 -7.05
CA ARG A 135 3.10 28.27 -6.36
C ARG A 135 1.81 27.57 -6.76
N VAL A 136 1.16 26.97 -5.78
CA VAL A 136 -0.01 26.11 -6.02
C VAL A 136 -1.15 26.47 -5.08
N GLU A 137 -2.34 26.07 -5.47
CA GLU A 137 -3.50 25.90 -4.60
C GLU A 137 -3.63 24.41 -4.27
N VAL A 138 -3.78 24.09 -2.99
CA VAL A 138 -4.12 22.74 -2.53
C VAL A 138 -5.48 22.80 -1.86
N LYS A 139 -6.48 22.19 -2.48
CA LYS A 139 -7.85 22.18 -1.97
C LYS A 139 -8.23 20.81 -1.44
N PHE A 140 -8.56 20.72 -0.16
CA PHE A 140 -9.03 19.50 0.47
C PHE A 140 -10.55 19.39 0.45
N LYS A 141 -11.03 18.19 0.13
CA LYS A 141 -12.43 17.78 0.28
C LYS A 141 -12.50 16.32 0.72
N GLY A 142 -13.08 16.07 1.89
CA GLY A 142 -13.23 14.70 2.42
C GLY A 142 -11.89 13.97 2.58
N GLY A 143 -10.85 14.68 3.03
CA GLY A 143 -9.50 14.12 3.23
C GLY A 143 -8.66 13.95 1.97
N ARG A 144 -9.19 14.26 0.78
CA ARG A 144 -8.45 14.23 -0.50
C ARG A 144 -8.08 15.66 -0.93
N GLY A 145 -6.82 15.88 -1.28
CA GLY A 145 -6.30 17.14 -1.79
C GLY A 145 -6.20 17.15 -3.31
N THR A 146 -6.68 18.22 -3.94
CA THR A 146 -6.46 18.52 -5.37
C THR A 146 -5.45 19.65 -5.49
N VAL A 147 -4.42 19.45 -6.31
CA VAL A 147 -3.35 20.41 -6.55
C VAL A 147 -3.56 21.13 -7.87
N SER A 148 -3.70 22.45 -7.82
CA SER A 148 -3.83 23.32 -9.00
C SER A 148 -2.65 24.29 -9.07
N GLU A 149 -1.96 24.36 -10.21
CA GLU A 149 -0.92 25.37 -10.42
C GLU A 149 -1.54 26.77 -10.52
N LEU A 150 -1.08 27.68 -9.67
CA LEU A 150 -1.38 29.09 -9.83
C LEU A 150 -0.40 29.64 -10.85
N ARG A 151 -0.87 29.91 -12.07
CA ARG A 151 -0.07 30.61 -13.08
C ARG A 151 0.56 31.83 -12.41
N LYS A 152 1.89 31.96 -12.52
CA LYS A 152 2.55 33.22 -12.18
C LYS A 152 1.81 34.30 -12.98
N PRO A 153 1.33 35.38 -12.34
CA PRO A 153 0.89 36.54 -13.12
C PRO A 153 2.07 36.86 -14.04
N GLY A 154 1.81 36.86 -15.35
CA GLY A 154 2.83 37.22 -16.32
C GLY A 154 3.45 38.54 -15.91
N PRO A 155 4.72 38.80 -16.23
CA PRO A 155 5.29 40.13 -16.02
C PRO A 155 4.30 41.12 -16.61
N ASP A 156 3.73 41.96 -15.74
CA ASP A 156 2.85 43.04 -16.13
C ASP A 156 3.72 43.94 -17.01
N LEU A 157 3.62 43.73 -18.32
CA LEU A 157 4.24 44.57 -19.33
C LEU A 157 3.40 45.84 -19.35
N GLY A 158 3.58 46.65 -18.30
CA GLY A 158 3.01 47.96 -18.15
C GLY A 158 3.17 48.71 -19.46
N ARG A 159 2.03 49.12 -20.00
CA ARG A 159 1.92 49.92 -21.21
C ARG A 159 1.69 51.37 -20.85
#